data_AF-A0A5N5TKG9-F1
#
_entry.id   AF-A0A5N5TKG9-F1
#
_cell.length_a   1.000
_cell.length_b   1.000
_cell.length_c   1.000
_cell.angle_alpha   90.00
_cell.angle_beta   90.00
_cell.angle_gamma   90.00
#
_symmetry.space_group_name_H-M   'P 1'
#
loop_
_entity.id
_entity.type
_entity.pdbx_description
1 polymer ?
#
loop_
_entity_poly.entity_id
_entity_poly.type
_entity_poly.pdbx_seq_one_letter_code
_entity_poly.pdbx_strand_id
1 'polypeptide(L)'
;MNLENFLIWYQQRIGLYDKQSWETTVEQRILRGLSYSPRKTAKQKTDLIDVDLVRGSTFPKAKPKSDVWMAGLYGVIRILLLPFYVKWWIKETTHIGLILVISMYCSVMLSCTIYLYFYESVELK
;
A
#
# COMPACT_ATOMS: atom_id res chain seq x y z
N MET A 1 -10.78 -24.60 0.65
CA MET A 1 -9.51 -23.92 0.36
C MET A 1 -8.56 -24.28 1.49
N ASN A 2 -7.45 -24.95 1.20
CA ASN A 2 -6.53 -25.44 2.25
C ASN A 2 -5.77 -24.27 2.90
N LEU A 3 -5.48 -24.38 4.20
CA LEU A 3 -4.78 -23.36 4.98
C LEU A 3 -3.43 -22.98 4.36
N GLU A 4 -2.68 -23.96 3.87
CA GLU A 4 -1.39 -23.75 3.21
C GLU A 4 -1.52 -22.86 1.97
N ASN A 5 -2.53 -23.08 1.13
CA ASN A 5 -2.77 -22.26 -0.06
C ASN A 5 -3.12 -20.81 0.31
N PHE A 6 -3.88 -20.63 1.40
CA PHE A 6 -4.17 -19.29 1.93
C PHE A 6 -2.90 -18.61 2.46
N LEU A 7 -2.05 -19.35 3.16
CA LEU A 7 -0.82 -18.85 3.77
C LEU A 7 0.19 -18.44 2.69
N ILE A 8 0.34 -19.27 1.65
CA ILE A 8 1.16 -18.96 0.46
C ILE A 8 0.62 -17.71 -0.25
N TRP A 9 -0.69 -17.63 -0.49
CA TRP A 9 -1.31 -16.46 -1.11
C TRP A 9 -1.09 -15.18 -0.28
N TYR A 10 -1.27 -15.27 1.04
CA TYR A 10 -1.08 -14.14 1.95
C TYR A 10 0.37 -13.69 1.99
N GLN A 11 1.32 -14.64 2.06
CA GLN A 11 2.75 -14.36 2.06
C GLN A 11 3.19 -13.71 0.74
N GLN A 12 2.67 -14.18 -0.39
CA GLN A 12 2.88 -13.52 -1.69
C GLN A 12 2.30 -12.10 -1.69
N ARG A 13 1.11 -11.90 -1.12
CA ARG A 13 0.46 -10.59 -1.06
C ARG A 13 1.24 -9.59 -0.23
N ILE A 14 1.75 -9.97 0.95
CA ILE A 14 2.61 -9.10 1.77
C ILE A 14 3.94 -8.82 1.08
N GLY A 15 4.58 -9.86 0.52
CA GLY A 15 5.87 -9.71 -0.14
C GLY A 15 5.85 -8.69 -1.29
N LEU A 16 4.71 -8.53 -1.97
CA LEU A 16 4.53 -7.51 -3.01
C LEU A 16 4.52 -6.07 -2.45
N TYR A 17 3.92 -5.85 -1.28
CA TYR A 17 3.89 -4.52 -0.65
C TYR A 17 5.24 -4.12 -0.03
N ASP A 18 6.06 -5.11 0.25
CA ASP A 18 7.32 -4.97 0.97
C ASP A 18 8.55 -4.98 0.05
N LYS A 19 8.32 -5.25 -1.24
CA LYS A 19 9.35 -5.36 -2.28
C LYS A 19 10.02 -4.02 -2.53
N GLN A 20 11.35 -4.02 -2.49
CA GLN A 20 12.16 -2.82 -2.77
C GLN A 20 12.39 -2.61 -4.27
N SER A 21 12.69 -1.38 -4.68
CA SER A 21 12.95 -1.06 -6.09
C SER A 21 14.12 -1.85 -6.70
N TRP A 22 15.14 -2.15 -5.89
CA TRP A 22 16.28 -2.96 -6.32
C TRP A 22 15.88 -4.43 -6.52
N GLU A 23 15.00 -4.98 -5.68
CA GLU A 23 14.50 -6.36 -5.82
C GLU A 23 13.74 -6.50 -7.14
N THR A 24 12.87 -5.53 -7.46
CA THR A 24 12.17 -5.48 -8.76
C THR A 24 13.16 -5.42 -9.93
N THR A 25 14.24 -4.64 -9.81
CA THR A 25 15.26 -4.51 -10.86
C THR A 25 16.07 -5.79 -11.02
N VAL A 26 16.41 -6.46 -9.91
CA VAL A 26 17.13 -7.74 -9.91
C VAL A 26 16.25 -8.84 -10.50
N GLU A 27 14.98 -8.94 -10.10
CA GLU A 27 14.04 -9.90 -10.68
C GLU A 27 13.85 -9.67 -12.19
N GLN A 28 13.69 -8.42 -12.63
CA GLN A 28 13.64 -8.11 -14.05
C GLN A 28 14.92 -8.53 -14.79
N ARG A 29 16.09 -8.38 -14.16
CA ARG A 29 17.37 -8.83 -14.72
C ARG A 29 17.48 -10.36 -14.78
N ILE A 30 16.96 -11.06 -13.77
CA ILE A 30 16.89 -12.53 -13.75
C ILE A 30 15.94 -13.02 -14.86
N LEU A 31 14.75 -12.43 -14.96
CA LEU A 31 13.74 -12.75 -15.98
C LEU A 31 14.23 -12.45 -17.41
N ARG A 32 15.04 -11.41 -17.59
CA ARG A 32 15.68 -11.08 -18.88
C ARG A 32 16.87 -11.98 -19.23
N GLY A 33 17.21 -12.94 -18.36
CA GLY A 33 18.40 -13.78 -18.50
C GLY A 33 19.64 -13.03 -18.04
N LEU A 34 20.29 -13.53 -16.99
CA LEU A 34 21.60 -13.09 -16.50
C LEU A 34 22.73 -13.50 -17.48
N SER A 35 22.60 -13.18 -18.76
CA SER A 35 23.44 -13.79 -19.80
C SER A 35 24.78 -13.09 -20.04
N TYR A 36 25.07 -11.92 -19.46
CA TYR A 36 26.28 -11.18 -19.86
C TYR A 36 26.98 -10.34 -18.78
N SER A 37 26.69 -10.53 -17.48
CA SER A 37 27.50 -9.86 -16.46
C SER A 37 28.77 -10.67 -16.21
N PRO A 38 29.98 -10.18 -16.54
CA PRO A 38 31.21 -10.89 -16.22
C PRO A 38 31.32 -11.03 -14.70
N ARG A 39 31.19 -12.28 -14.21
CA ARG A 39 31.40 -12.61 -12.80
C ARG A 39 32.89 -12.73 -12.59
N LYS A 40 33.50 -11.79 -11.87
CA LYS A 40 34.89 -11.96 -11.44
C LYS A 40 34.91 -13.06 -10.37
N THR A 41 35.50 -14.20 -10.70
CA THR A 41 35.78 -15.28 -9.76
C THR A 41 36.95 -14.83 -8.86
N ALA A 42 36.63 -14.14 -7.76
CA ALA A 42 37.61 -13.81 -6.74
C ALA A 42 37.72 -14.95 -5.74
N LYS A 43 38.94 -15.33 -5.34
CA LYS A 43 39.18 -16.32 -4.30
C LYS A 43 38.71 -15.72 -2.97
N GLN A 44 37.55 -16.16 -2.48
CA GLN A 44 36.89 -15.59 -1.31
C GLN A 44 37.72 -15.93 -0.07
N LYS A 45 38.34 -14.91 0.56
CA LYS A 45 39.00 -15.08 1.86
C LYS A 45 37.91 -15.21 2.91
N THR A 46 37.73 -16.41 3.45
CA THR A 46 36.72 -16.73 4.46
C THR A 46 36.81 -15.84 5.70
N ASP A 47 38.03 -15.41 6.03
CA ASP A 47 38.32 -14.63 7.24
C ASP A 47 38.03 -13.13 7.06
N LEU A 48 37.68 -12.71 5.83
CA LEU A 48 37.28 -11.36 5.47
C LEU A 48 35.86 -11.35 4.86
N ILE A 49 35.09 -12.42 5.05
CA ILE A 49 33.69 -12.41 4.64
C ILE A 49 32.97 -11.43 5.55
N ASP A 50 32.39 -10.41 4.93
CA ASP A 50 31.61 -9.41 5.63
C ASP A 50 30.53 -10.11 6.46
N VAL A 51 30.44 -9.79 7.75
CA VAL A 51 29.51 -10.44 8.67
C VAL A 51 28.08 -10.33 8.15
N ASP A 52 27.78 -9.25 7.44
CA ASP A 52 26.50 -8.99 6.78
C ASP A 52 26.16 -10.06 5.72
N LEU A 53 27.12 -10.66 5.02
CA LEU A 53 26.86 -11.75 4.08
C LEU A 53 26.43 -13.05 4.79
N VAL A 54 26.98 -13.33 5.97
CA VAL A 54 26.69 -14.55 6.75
C VAL A 54 25.42 -14.39 7.59
N ARG A 55 25.20 -13.19 8.15
CA ARG A 55 24.01 -12.88 8.95
C ARG A 55 22.78 -12.56 8.10
N GLY A 56 22.96 -12.42 6.79
CA GLY A 56 21.98 -11.83 5.90
C GLY A 56 21.99 -10.33 6.08
N SER A 57 22.46 -9.59 5.07
CA SER A 57 22.55 -8.15 5.17
C SER A 57 21.14 -7.68 5.46
N THR A 58 20.97 -6.96 6.56
CA THR A 58 19.71 -6.31 6.85
C THR A 58 19.63 -5.14 5.87
N PHE A 59 19.39 -5.44 4.59
CA PHE A 59 19.17 -4.46 3.54
C PHE A 59 18.14 -3.52 4.14
N PRO A 60 18.49 -2.25 4.39
CA PRO A 60 17.64 -1.39 5.17
C PRO A 60 16.30 -1.33 4.46
N LYS A 61 15.30 -1.95 5.09
CA LYS A 61 13.95 -1.94 4.57
C LYS A 61 13.58 -0.49 4.35
N ALA A 62 13.03 -0.18 3.18
CA ALA A 62 12.65 1.20 2.87
C ALA A 62 11.72 1.70 3.98
N LYS A 63 12.26 2.54 4.88
CA LYS A 63 11.44 3.20 5.88
C LYS A 63 10.49 4.12 5.12
N PRO A 64 9.19 4.13 5.46
CA PRO A 64 8.26 5.04 4.82
C PRO A 64 8.81 6.47 4.97
N LYS A 65 9.10 7.12 3.85
CA LYS A 65 9.51 8.54 3.82
C LYS A 65 8.33 9.47 4.12
N SER A 66 7.11 8.94 4.05
CA SER A 66 5.88 9.67 4.30
C SER A 66 5.63 9.76 5.80
N ASP A 67 5.46 10.99 6.28
CA ASP A 67 4.92 11.26 7.60
C ASP A 67 3.50 10.64 7.71
N VAL A 68 3.29 9.85 8.77
CA VAL A 68 2.00 9.20 9.07
C VAL A 68 0.90 10.25 9.20
N TRP A 69 1.24 11.44 9.71
CA TRP A 69 0.32 12.57 9.79
C TRP A 69 -0.18 13.00 8.42
N MET A 70 0.72 13.21 7.46
CA MET A 70 0.36 13.58 6.09
C MET A 70 -0.48 12.51 5.42
N ALA A 71 -0.15 11.22 5.63
CA ALA A 71 -0.94 10.11 5.13
C ALA A 71 -2.38 10.14 5.69
N GLY A 72 -2.53 10.42 6.99
CA GLY A 72 -3.83 10.61 7.64
C GLY A 72 -4.63 11.77 7.05
N LEU A 73 -4.00 12.93 6.89
CA LEU A 73 -4.63 14.11 6.28
C LEU A 73 -5.13 13.82 4.85
N TYR A 74 -4.32 13.16 4.02
CA TYR A 74 -4.76 12.76 2.68
C TYR A 74 -5.92 11.77 2.73
N GLY A 75 -5.99 10.90 3.74
CA GLY A 75 -7.14 10.02 3.98
C GLY A 75 -8.42 10.81 4.24
N VAL A 76 -8.36 11.76 5.18
CA VAL A 76 -9.50 12.64 5.52
C VAL A 76 -10.00 13.42 4.29
N ILE A 77 -9.07 14.03 3.53
CA ILE A 77 -9.42 14.77 2.32
C ILE A 77 -10.14 13.88 1.30
N ARG A 78 -9.70 12.64 1.11
CA ARG A 78 -10.33 11.70 0.15
C ARG A 78 -11.72 11.23 0.60
N ILE A 79 -12.01 11.23 1.89
CA ILE A 79 -13.34 10.91 2.43
C ILE A 79 -14.27 12.13 2.26
N LEU A 80 -13.81 13.32 2.63
CA LEU A 80 -14.61 14.55 2.48
C LEU A 80 -14.91 14.87 1.02
N LEU A 81 -13.93 14.64 0.14
CA LEU A 81 -14.03 14.87 -1.31
C LEU A 81 -14.24 13.56 -2.07
N LEU A 82 -14.92 12.58 -1.47
CA LEU A 82 -15.17 11.26 -2.06
C LEU A 82 -15.54 11.30 -3.55
N PRO A 83 -16.49 12.13 -4.03
CA PRO A 83 -16.85 12.16 -5.45
C PRO A 83 -15.69 12.51 -6.39
N PHE A 84 -14.70 13.28 -5.92
CA PHE A 84 -13.53 13.67 -6.72
C PHE A 84 -12.43 12.60 -6.74
N TYR A 85 -12.42 11.68 -5.78
CA TYR A 85 -11.38 10.66 -5.61
C TYR A 85 -11.83 9.23 -5.95
N VAL A 86 -12.97 9.05 -6.64
CA VAL A 86 -13.52 7.71 -6.96
C VAL A 86 -12.51 6.81 -7.69
N LYS A 87 -11.71 7.35 -8.62
CA LYS A 87 -10.67 6.59 -9.33
C LYS A 87 -9.62 6.00 -8.37
N TRP A 88 -9.26 6.73 -7.32
CA TRP A 88 -8.33 6.25 -6.30
C TRP A 88 -8.96 5.14 -5.47
N TRP A 89 -10.23 5.30 -5.07
CA TRP A 89 -10.95 4.29 -4.31
C TRP A 89 -11.13 2.98 -5.07
N ILE A 90 -11.41 3.03 -6.38
CA ILE A 90 -11.49 1.83 -7.24
C ILE A 90 -10.14 1.09 -7.27
N LYS A 91 -9.03 1.82 -7.23
CA LYS A 91 -7.68 1.23 -7.26
C LYS A 91 -7.32 0.57 -5.92
N GLU A 92 -7.62 1.23 -4.81
CA GLU A 92 -7.15 0.82 -3.48
C GLU A 92 -8.16 -0.06 -2.70
N THR A 93 -9.43 -0.09 -3.11
CA THR A 93 -10.50 -0.80 -2.39
C THR A 93 -11.21 -1.80 -3.29
N THR A 94 -11.84 -2.81 -2.69
CA THR A 94 -12.75 -3.73 -3.39
C THR A 94 -14.05 -3.03 -3.78
N HIS A 95 -14.75 -3.54 -4.79
CA HIS A 95 -16.05 -2.99 -5.21
C HIS A 95 -17.07 -2.94 -4.07
N ILE A 96 -17.11 -3.96 -3.21
CA ILE A 96 -17.99 -4.00 -2.03
C ILE A 96 -17.63 -2.89 -1.05
N GLY A 97 -16.33 -2.72 -0.76
CA GLY A 97 -15.87 -1.66 0.13
C GLY A 97 -16.23 -0.27 -0.41
N LEU A 98 -16.08 -0.03 -1.72
CA LEU A 98 -16.47 1.23 -2.34
C LEU A 98 -17.98 1.49 -2.19
N ILE A 99 -18.83 0.49 -2.44
CA ILE A 99 -20.29 0.63 -2.28
C ILE A 99 -20.65 0.97 -0.83
N LEU A 100 -20.00 0.32 0.14
CA LEU A 100 -20.21 0.58 1.56
C LEU A 100 -19.84 2.02 1.93
N VAL A 101 -18.68 2.50 1.50
CA VAL A 101 -18.23 3.88 1.79
C VAL A 101 -19.14 4.90 1.11
N ILE A 102 -19.59 4.67 -0.12
CA ILE A 102 -20.56 5.54 -0.81
C ILE A 102 -21.89 5.58 -0.04
N SER A 103 -22.38 4.43 0.41
CA SER A 103 -23.63 4.34 1.19
C SER A 103 -23.54 5.17 2.48
N MET A 104 -22.44 5.04 3.22
CA MET A 104 -22.17 5.84 4.42
C MET A 104 -22.06 7.33 4.11
N TYR A 105 -21.40 7.69 3.01
CA TYR A 105 -21.26 9.09 2.61
C TYR A 105 -22.62 9.71 2.30
N CYS A 106 -23.48 9.01 1.55
CA CYS A 106 -24.83 9.46 1.23
C CYS A 106 -25.70 9.61 2.48
N SER A 107 -25.61 8.70 3.46
CA SER A 107 -26.39 8.81 4.70
C SER A 107 -25.98 10.01 5.55
N VAL A 108 -24.68 10.33 5.60
CA VAL A 108 -24.18 11.54 6.28
C VAL A 108 -24.67 12.81 5.57
N MET A 109 -24.59 12.86 4.24
CA MET A 109 -25.09 14.00 3.46
C MET A 109 -26.59 14.20 3.68
N LEU A 110 -27.38 13.13 3.64
CA LEU A 110 -28.81 13.17 3.90
C LEU A 110 -29.10 13.70 5.31
N SER A 111 -28.39 13.19 6.33
CA SER A 111 -28.55 13.64 7.71
C SER A 111 -28.23 15.13 7.87
N CYS A 112 -27.15 15.62 7.22
CA CYS A 112 -26.80 17.03 7.21
C CYS A 112 -27.88 17.88 6.54
N THR A 113 -28.44 17.45 5.40
CA THR A 113 -29.51 18.19 4.72
C THR A 113 -30.77 18.29 5.57
N ILE A 114 -31.16 17.20 6.27
CA ILE A 114 -32.31 17.20 7.17
C ILE A 114 -32.06 18.15 8.34
N TYR A 115 -30.86 18.10 8.93
CA TYR A 115 -30.48 18.98 10.03
C TYR A 115 -30.53 20.46 9.64
N LEU A 116 -29.94 20.82 8.50
CA LEU A 116 -29.93 22.21 8.01
C LEU A 116 -31.34 22.71 7.68
N TYR A 117 -32.15 21.89 7.00
CA TYR A 117 -33.54 22.23 6.71
C TYR A 117 -34.36 22.45 7.98
N PHE A 118 -34.21 21.58 8.98
CA PHE A 118 -34.90 21.73 10.26
C PHE A 118 -34.43 22.97 11.02
N TYR A 119 -33.13 23.22 11.06
CA TYR A 119 -32.55 24.41 11.69
C TYR A 119 -33.14 25.71 11.11
N GLU A 120 -33.15 25.84 9.78
CA GLU A 120 -33.72 27.00 9.09
C GLU A 120 -35.22 27.15 9.36
N SER A 121 -35.98 26.04 9.44
CA SER A 121 -37.41 26.06 9.75
C SER A 121 -37.75 26.51 11.19
N VAL A 122 -36.80 26.36 12.12
CA VAL A 122 -36.96 26.79 13.52
C VAL A 122 -36.61 28.28 13.67
N GLU A 123 -35.59 28.76 12.96
CA GLU A 123 -35.14 30.16 13.04
C GLU A 123 -36.12 31.15 12.38
N LEU A 124 -36.93 30.67 11.41
CA LEU A 124 -37.96 31.45 10.73
C LEU A 124 -39.32 31.51 11.48
N LYS A 125 -39.42 30.90 12.67
CA LYS A 125 -40.64 30.85 13.50
C LYS A 125 -40.50 31.72 14.75
#